data_AF-M0LKD0-F1
#
_entry.id   AF-M0LKD0-F1
#
_cell.length_a   1.000
_cell.length_b   1.000
_cell.length_c   1.000
_cell.angle_alpha   90.00
_cell.angle_beta   90.00
_cell.angle_gamma   90.00
#
_symmetry.space_group_name_H-M   'P 1'
#
loop_
_entity.id
_entity.type
_entity.pdbx_description
1 polymer ?
#
loop_
_entity_poly.entity_id
_entity_poly.type
_entity_poly.pdbx_seq_one_letter_code
_entity_poly.pdbx_strand_id
1 'polypeptide(L)' 'MRGRTDVVPFDEDRAERLLRRYLGADRSEWGPRFRGLDPDRWQFVRFDPGTVVARDQSFVPALEARSDG' A
#
# COMPACT_ATOMS: atom_id res chain seq x y z
N MET A 1 -9.96 -7.89 -1.72
CA MET A 1 -10.54 -7.06 -2.81
C MET A 1 -10.49 -7.88 -4.10
N ARG A 2 -11.39 -7.61 -5.05
CA ARG A 2 -11.37 -8.22 -6.39
C ARG A 2 -11.55 -7.11 -7.42
N GLY A 3 -10.91 -7.25 -8.58
CA GLY A 3 -10.86 -6.21 -9.59
C GLY A 3 -9.92 -6.55 -10.72
N ARG A 4 -9.69 -5.57 -11.59
CA ARG A 4 -8.77 -5.67 -12.71
C ARG A 4 -7.42 -5.08 -12.33
N THR A 5 -6.36 -5.62 -12.94
CA THR A 5 -5.00 -5.17 -12.70
C THR A 5 -4.28 -5.00 -14.03
N ASP A 6 -3.54 -3.90 -14.17
CA ASP A 6 -2.64 -3.65 -15.29
C ASP A 6 -1.22 -3.39 -14.79
N VAL A 7 -0.22 -3.89 -15.53
CA VAL A 7 1.17 -3.43 -15.38
C VAL A 7 1.33 -2.20 -16.26
N VAL A 8 1.77 -1.09 -15.69
CA VAL A 8 1.97 0.18 -16.39
C VAL A 8 3.38 0.71 -16.13
N PRO A 9 3.94 1.53 -17.04
CA PRO A 9 5.26 2.11 -16.86
C PRO A 9 5.41 2.79 -15.51
N PHE A 10 6.61 2.68 -14.95
CA PHE A 10 6.95 3.39 -13.74
C PHE A 10 7.02 4.90 -14.01
N ASP A 11 6.50 5.68 -13.08
CA ASP A 11 6.54 7.14 -13.11
C ASP A 11 7.16 7.60 -11.78
N GLU A 12 8.38 8.12 -11.90
CA GLU A 12 9.22 8.54 -10.77
C GLU A 12 8.58 9.65 -9.94
N ASP A 13 7.98 10.65 -10.60
CA ASP A 13 7.32 11.77 -9.91
C ASP A 13 6.12 11.30 -9.10
N ARG A 14 5.36 10.35 -9.66
CA ARG A 14 4.25 9.70 -8.96
C ARG A 14 4.76 8.83 -7.81
N ALA A 15 5.83 8.06 -8.01
CA ALA A 15 6.43 7.25 -6.94
C ALA A 15 6.91 8.13 -5.80
N GLU A 16 7.62 9.22 -6.09
CA GLU A 16 8.12 10.15 -5.09
C GLU A 16 6.95 10.75 -4.29
N ARG A 17 5.91 11.24 -4.96
CA ARG A 17 4.71 11.78 -4.29
C ARG A 17 4.04 10.78 -3.36
N LEU A 18 3.94 9.51 -3.77
CA LEU A 18 3.33 8.46 -2.95
C LEU A 18 4.21 8.13 -1.74
N LEU A 19 5.52 7.98 -1.94
CA LEU A 19 6.47 7.61 -0.89
C LEU A 19 6.67 8.73 0.15
N ARG A 20 6.70 10.01 -0.27
CA ARG A 20 6.82 11.16 0.64
C ARG A 20 5.77 11.18 1.74
N ARG A 21 4.56 10.67 1.47
CA ARG A 21 3.48 10.57 2.47
C ARG A 21 3.83 9.64 3.63
N TYR A 22 4.67 8.64 3.41
CA TYR A 22 4.98 7.59 4.39
C TYR A 22 6.42 7.65 4.90
N LEU A 23 7.36 8.06 4.05
CA LEU A 23 8.79 8.11 4.36
C LEU A 23 9.28 9.51 4.75
N GLY A 24 8.41 10.51 4.71
CA GLY A 24 8.76 11.90 4.96
C GLY A 24 9.23 12.63 3.70
N ALA A 25 9.33 13.95 3.79
CA ALA A 25 9.65 14.82 2.66
C ALA A 25 11.13 14.79 2.27
N ASP A 26 12.02 14.43 3.19
CA ASP A 26 13.47 14.38 2.94
C ASP A 26 13.88 13.00 2.39
N ARG A 27 14.24 12.97 1.12
CA ARG A 27 14.66 11.75 0.41
C ARG A 27 15.98 11.20 0.93
N SER A 28 16.82 12.00 1.57
CA SER A 28 18.10 11.54 2.13
C SER A 28 17.91 10.59 3.32
N GLU A 29 16.82 10.78 4.08
CA GLU A 29 16.41 9.96 5.22
C GLU A 29 15.73 8.65 4.80
N TRP A 30 15.36 8.52 3.52
CA TRP A 30 14.72 7.31 3.04
C TRP A 30 15.66 6.12 3.08
N GLY A 31 15.10 4.94 3.35
CA GLY A 31 15.85 3.69 3.29
C GLY A 31 16.51 3.50 1.91
N PRO A 32 17.72 2.90 1.82
CA PRO A 32 18.51 2.82 0.58
C PRO A 32 17.74 2.32 -0.65
N ARG A 33 16.83 1.36 -0.45
CA ARG A 33 15.98 0.80 -1.52
C ARG A 33 15.03 1.80 -2.18
N PHE A 34 14.75 2.93 -1.56
CA PHE A 34 13.83 3.96 -2.06
C PHE A 34 14.54 5.22 -2.56
N ARG A 35 15.85 5.34 -2.33
CA ARG A 35 16.62 6.51 -2.78
C ARG A 35 16.96 6.47 -4.27
N GLY A 36 17.23 5.28 -4.80
CA GLY A 36 17.45 5.03 -6.23
C GLY A 36 16.20 4.41 -6.87
N LEU A 37 15.19 5.24 -7.12
CA LEU A 37 14.05 4.84 -7.97
C LEU A 37 14.59 4.63 -9.39
N ASP A 38 14.21 3.52 -10.02
CA ASP A 38 14.74 3.11 -11.32
C ASP A 38 13.56 2.75 -12.24
N PRO A 39 13.23 3.61 -13.23
CA PRO A 39 12.09 3.41 -14.11
C PRO A 39 12.26 2.23 -15.08
N ASP A 40 13.50 1.83 -15.36
CA ASP A 40 13.80 0.70 -16.26
C ASP A 40 13.70 -0.63 -15.51
N ARG A 41 13.95 -0.62 -14.21
CA ARG A 41 13.87 -1.80 -13.35
C ARG A 41 12.47 -2.02 -12.77
N TRP A 42 11.70 -0.96 -12.52
CA TRP A 42 10.43 -1.04 -11.81
C TRP A 42 9.24 -0.83 -12.74
N GLN A 43 8.08 -1.31 -12.31
CA GLN A 43 6.80 -1.09 -12.99
C GLN A 43 5.73 -0.81 -11.93
N PHE A 44 4.71 -0.05 -12.29
CA PHE A 44 3.54 0.09 -11.44
C PHE A 44 2.50 -0.97 -11.72
N VAL A 45 1.84 -1.40 -10.66
CA VAL A 45 0.65 -2.25 -10.73
C VAL A 45 -0.56 -1.37 -10.46
N ARG A 46 -1.30 -1.02 -11.51
CA ARG A 46 -2.56 -0.27 -11.39
C ARG A 46 -3.67 -1.26 -11.09
N PHE A 47 -4.25 -1.16 -9.88
CA PHE A 47 -5.40 -1.95 -9.48
C PHE A 47 -6.68 -1.13 -9.53
N ASP A 48 -7.68 -1.64 -10.25
CA ASP A 48 -9.02 -1.08 -10.41
C ASP A 48 -10.02 -2.01 -9.70
N PRO A 49 -10.37 -1.73 -8.43
CA PRO A 49 -11.22 -2.60 -7.64
C PRO A 49 -12.66 -2.61 -8.17
N GLY A 50 -13.17 -3.80 -8.49
CA GLY A 50 -14.60 -4.00 -8.78
C GLY A 50 -15.41 -4.31 -7.52
N THR A 51 -14.79 -4.92 -6.50
CA THR A 51 -15.43 -5.20 -5.21
C THR A 51 -14.43 -5.12 -4.07
N VAL A 52 -14.84 -4.46 -2.99
CA VAL A 52 -14.08 -4.34 -1.75
C VAL A 52 -14.85 -5.04 -0.64
N VAL A 53 -14.18 -5.94 0.08
CA VAL A 53 -14.67 -6.51 1.33
C VAL A 53 -13.71 -6.05 2.41
N ALA A 54 -14.21 -5.31 3.39
CA ALA A 54 -13.49 -4.90 4.58
C ALA A 54 -14.12 -5.59 5.79
N ARG A 55 -13.28 -6.11 6.68
CA ARG A 55 -13.70 -6.65 7.97
C ARG A 55 -12.99 -5.89 9.05
N ASP A 56 -13.73 -5.49 10.07
CA ASP A 56 -13.15 -4.92 11.28
C ASP A 56 -12.40 -6.03 12.02
N GLN A 57 -11.12 -5.79 12.32
CA GLN A 57 -10.27 -6.72 13.09
C GLN A 57 -10.14 -6.30 14.56
N SER A 58 -10.68 -5.15 14.95
CA SER A 58 -10.81 -4.71 16.33
C SER A 58 -12.10 -5.21 16.99
N PHE A 59 -13.06 -5.67 16.19
CA PHE A 59 -14.33 -6.19 16.68
C PHE A 59 -14.16 -7.57 17.32
N VAL A 60 -14.36 -7.66 18.64
CA VAL A 60 -14.47 -8.93 19.36
C VAL A 60 -15.96 -9.27 19.51
N PRO A 61 -16.43 -10.42 19.01
CA PRO A 61 -17.82 -10.83 19.18
C PRO A 61 -18.15 -11.05 20.66
N ALA A 62 -19.31 -10.54 21.10
CA ALA A 62 -19.76 -10.62 22.49
C ALA A 62 -19.91 -12.05 23.06
N LEU A 63 -19.90 -13.07 22.20
CA LEU A 63 -19.99 -14.48 22.60
C LEU A 63 -18.66 -15.02 23.17
N GLU A 64 -17.51 -14.48 22.76
CA GLU A 64 -16.19 -14.87 23.27
C GLU A 64 -15.83 -14.14 24.57
N ALA A 65 -16.35 -12.93 24.78
CA ALA A 65 -16.13 -12.14 25.99
C ALA A 65 -16.76 -12.73 27.27
N ARG A 66 -17.61 -13.76 27.16
CA ARG A 66 -18.29 -14.42 28.29
C ARG A 66 -17.70 -15.78 28.66
N SER A 67 -16.66 -16.23 27.96
CA SER A 67 -16.02 -17.54 28.20
C SER A 67 -14.80 -17.46 29.14
N ASP A 68 -14.38 -16.26 29.54
CA ASP A 68 -13.43 -16.01 30.62
C ASP A 68 -14.16 -15.74 31.94
N GLY A 69 -15.01 -16.69 32.37
CA GLY A 69 -15.77 -16.64 33.63
C GLY A 69 -15.53 -17.85 34.50
#